data_AF-A0A0G0JZ11-F1
#
_entry.id   AF-A0A0G0JZ11-F1
#
_cell.length_a   1.000
_cell.length_b   1.000
_cell.length_c   1.000
_cell.angle_alpha   90.00
_cell.angle_beta   90.00
_cell.angle_gamma   90.00
#
_symmetry.space_group_name_H-M   'P 1'
#
loop_
_entity.id
_entity.type
_entity.pdbx_description
1 polymer ?
#
loop_
_entity_poly.entity_id
_entity_poly.type
_entity_poly.pdbx_seq_one_letter_code
_entity_poly.pdbx_strand_id
1 'polypeptide(L)'
;MSKDPIISLFCPAIHPELWMRVYNSLSSNTVPFELIFVGNKIPNFKLPENCHFIYSETKPAQCAEIGSRYAVGDLIMNFADDEVFSEHALDNLYEEFEKINDDKIILSCRYILNGKDIAAEAGYFWADDHNSPIVPLTNLMRKKTWRKIGGVDRNFIALNWSLDIAMRIYEIGGRVVVSKNAWAEELQPESGPWKRKPEIIKGILRTFPLLRRMLIKIYLFFKKEKTNPRLFMEFGIGSDGPFLEKLWVIKDNSENIPMDLIHCANTKKGILSKKRLAPVMPFEDKHILTVSQGPKGRWK
;
A
#
# COMPACT_ATOMS: atom_id res chain seq x y z
N MET A 1 17.60 23.64 -12.10
CA MET A 1 18.09 23.23 -10.76
C MET A 1 17.04 22.30 -10.20
N SER A 2 17.38 21.03 -9.98
CA SER A 2 16.51 20.17 -9.18
C SER A 2 16.47 20.78 -7.77
N LYS A 3 15.30 21.23 -7.32
CA LYS A 3 15.09 21.57 -5.92
C LYS A 3 15.07 20.25 -5.16
N ASP A 4 15.76 20.19 -4.03
CA ASP A 4 15.71 19.02 -3.15
C ASP A 4 14.24 18.60 -2.93
N PRO A 5 13.91 17.30 -3.04
CA PRO A 5 12.54 16.87 -2.97
C PRO A 5 11.97 17.13 -1.57
N ILE A 6 10.75 17.66 -1.51
CA ILE A 6 10.00 17.83 -0.26
C ILE A 6 9.33 16.52 0.12
N ILE A 7 8.81 15.79 -0.87
CA ILE A 7 8.11 14.52 -0.70
C ILE A 7 8.89 13.40 -1.38
N SER A 8 9.25 12.37 -0.62
CA SER A 8 9.77 11.12 -1.17
C SER A 8 8.69 10.06 -1.20
N LEU A 9 8.31 9.63 -2.40
CA LEU A 9 7.42 8.50 -2.57
C LEU A 9 8.25 7.23 -2.71
N PHE A 10 7.87 6.16 -2.01
CA PHE A 10 8.58 4.89 -2.07
C PHE A 10 7.63 3.70 -2.16
N CYS A 11 8.00 2.68 -2.93
CA CYS A 11 7.22 1.46 -3.02
C CYS A 11 8.09 0.21 -3.22
N PRO A 12 7.66 -0.95 -2.70
CA PRO A 12 8.04 -2.23 -3.25
C PRO A 12 7.51 -2.32 -4.68
N ALA A 13 8.37 -2.65 -5.65
CA ALA A 13 8.02 -2.52 -7.06
C ALA A 13 8.46 -3.74 -7.89
N ILE A 14 7.52 -4.32 -8.64
CA ILE A 14 7.74 -5.48 -9.53
C ILE A 14 7.09 -5.33 -10.92
N HIS A 15 6.40 -4.22 -11.19
CA HIS A 15 5.67 -3.94 -12.43
C HIS A 15 6.31 -2.77 -13.21
N PRO A 16 7.57 -2.89 -13.68
CA PRO A 16 8.26 -1.79 -14.36
C PRO A 16 7.50 -1.24 -15.57
N GLU A 17 6.65 -2.03 -16.21
CA GLU A 17 5.76 -1.61 -17.28
C GLU A 17 4.73 -0.54 -16.88
N LEU A 18 4.44 -0.39 -15.58
CA LEU A 18 3.49 0.60 -15.05
C LEU A 18 4.18 1.88 -14.53
N TRP A 19 5.48 1.86 -14.26
CA TRP A 19 6.16 2.95 -13.55
C TRP A 19 6.11 4.29 -14.27
N MET A 20 6.20 4.31 -15.61
CA MET A 20 6.04 5.56 -16.37
C MET A 20 4.61 6.10 -16.30
N ARG A 21 3.61 5.24 -16.17
CA ARG A 21 2.22 5.66 -15.99
C ARG A 21 1.99 6.26 -14.61
N VAL A 22 2.56 5.66 -13.57
CA VAL A 22 2.61 6.25 -12.21
C VAL A 22 3.26 7.63 -12.27
N TYR A 23 4.47 7.73 -12.82
CA TYR A 23 5.21 9.00 -12.93
C TYR A 23 4.42 10.07 -13.69
N ASN A 24 3.84 9.72 -14.84
CA ASN A 24 3.08 10.67 -15.65
C ASN A 24 1.82 11.17 -14.91
N SER A 25 1.19 10.35 -14.07
CA SER A 25 0.05 10.78 -13.25
C SER A 25 0.42 11.85 -12.21
N LEU A 26 1.70 11.93 -11.84
CA LEU A 26 2.24 12.90 -10.90
C LEU A 26 2.87 14.13 -11.58
N SER A 27 2.91 14.18 -12.91
CA SER A 27 3.61 15.22 -13.68
C SER A 27 3.01 16.62 -13.57
N SER A 28 1.76 16.73 -13.14
CA SER A 28 1.09 18.02 -12.90
C SER A 28 1.49 18.68 -11.57
N ASN A 29 2.15 17.96 -10.66
CA ASN A 29 2.51 18.51 -9.36
C ASN A 29 3.63 19.54 -9.45
N THR A 30 3.53 20.59 -8.64
CA THR A 30 4.54 21.65 -8.52
C THR A 30 5.46 21.49 -7.30
N VAL A 31 4.97 20.81 -6.26
CA VAL A 31 5.77 20.42 -5.09
C VAL A 31 6.93 19.51 -5.53
N PRO A 32 8.20 19.82 -5.17
CA PRO A 32 9.32 18.96 -5.50
C PRO A 32 9.16 17.57 -4.88
N PHE A 33 9.30 16.52 -5.70
CA PHE A 33 9.18 15.14 -5.26
C PHE A 33 10.18 14.20 -5.95
N GLU A 34 10.42 13.06 -5.33
CA GLU A 34 11.13 11.92 -5.92
C GLU A 34 10.29 10.64 -5.86
N LEU A 35 10.51 9.72 -6.80
CA LEU A 35 9.96 8.36 -6.79
C LEU A 35 11.07 7.35 -6.54
N ILE A 36 10.86 6.42 -5.60
CA ILE A 36 11.83 5.38 -5.25
C ILE A 36 11.18 4.01 -5.43
N PHE A 37 11.57 3.32 -6.50
CA PHE A 37 11.14 1.96 -6.80
C PHE A 37 12.15 0.96 -6.25
N VAL A 38 11.70 -0.01 -5.44
CA VAL A 38 12.58 -1.02 -4.85
C VAL A 38 12.09 -2.44 -5.15
N GLY A 39 12.89 -3.23 -5.86
CA GLY A 39 12.53 -4.62 -6.15
C GLY A 39 13.46 -5.31 -7.13
N ASN A 40 13.06 -6.50 -7.59
CA ASN A 40 13.93 -7.40 -8.36
C ASN A 40 13.71 -7.34 -9.88
N LYS A 41 12.87 -6.42 -10.36
CA LYS A 41 12.60 -6.22 -11.79
C LYS A 41 13.29 -4.95 -12.26
N ILE A 42 14.37 -5.14 -13.02
CA ILE A 42 15.15 -4.03 -13.59
C ILE A 42 14.37 -3.43 -14.77
N PRO A 43 14.13 -2.10 -14.81
CA PRO A 43 13.47 -1.47 -15.94
C PRO A 43 14.39 -1.50 -17.18
N ASN A 44 13.80 -1.69 -18.36
CA ASN A 44 14.52 -1.66 -19.65
C ASN A 44 14.45 -0.28 -20.34
N PHE A 45 14.08 0.76 -19.60
CA PHE A 45 13.99 2.14 -20.05
C PHE A 45 14.72 3.07 -19.07
N LYS A 46 15.07 4.27 -19.54
CA LYS A 46 15.69 5.29 -18.70
C LYS A 46 14.61 5.94 -17.82
N LEU A 47 14.84 5.93 -16.51
CA LEU A 47 13.98 6.62 -15.56
C LEU A 47 14.18 8.15 -15.65
N PRO A 48 13.13 8.95 -15.35
CA PRO A 48 13.26 10.39 -15.11
C PRO A 48 14.31 10.72 -14.05
N GLU A 49 14.83 11.95 -14.06
CA GLU A 49 15.94 12.35 -13.17
C GLU A 49 15.59 12.28 -11.67
N ASN A 50 14.33 12.50 -11.31
CA ASN A 50 13.82 12.40 -9.94
C ASN A 50 13.24 11.01 -9.61
N CYS A 51 13.56 9.99 -10.43
CA CYS A 51 13.16 8.61 -10.21
C CYS A 51 14.38 7.74 -9.92
N HIS A 52 14.29 6.95 -8.86
CA HIS A 52 15.36 6.10 -8.35
C HIS A 52 14.89 4.64 -8.40
N PHE A 53 15.77 3.77 -8.87
CA PHE A 53 15.55 2.33 -8.79
C PHE A 53 16.64 1.69 -7.94
N ILE A 54 16.20 0.91 -6.95
CA ILE A 54 17.08 0.13 -6.08
C ILE A 54 16.76 -1.34 -6.31
N TYR A 55 17.72 -2.07 -6.87
CA TYR A 55 17.58 -3.51 -7.04
C TYR A 55 17.60 -4.22 -5.67
N SER A 56 16.59 -5.05 -5.41
CA SER A 56 16.53 -5.89 -4.22
C SER A 56 15.69 -7.14 -4.46
N GLU A 57 16.18 -8.30 -4.03
CA GLU A 57 15.45 -9.58 -4.06
C GLU A 57 14.70 -9.88 -2.75
N THR A 58 14.58 -8.88 -1.87
CA THR A 58 13.92 -9.05 -0.58
C THR A 58 12.41 -9.08 -0.67
N LYS A 59 11.79 -9.47 0.44
CA LYS A 59 10.34 -9.39 0.63
C LYS A 59 9.82 -7.94 0.51
N PRO A 60 8.58 -7.72 0.05
CA PRO A 60 8.07 -6.38 -0.21
C PRO A 60 8.11 -5.45 1.02
N ALA A 61 7.79 -5.91 2.24
CA ALA A 61 7.88 -5.07 3.44
C ALA A 61 9.31 -4.55 3.70
N GLN A 62 10.33 -5.32 3.34
CA GLN A 62 11.73 -4.90 3.44
C GLN A 62 12.12 -3.93 2.32
N CYS A 63 11.59 -4.11 1.11
CA CYS A 63 11.73 -3.13 0.02
C CYS A 63 11.14 -1.77 0.41
N ALA A 64 9.99 -1.75 1.10
CA ALA A 64 9.39 -0.53 1.64
C ALA A 64 10.32 0.15 2.66
N GLU A 65 10.91 -0.61 3.58
CA GLU A 65 11.89 -0.07 4.53
C GLU A 65 13.12 0.52 3.82
N ILE A 66 13.69 -0.20 2.85
CA ILE A 66 14.82 0.27 2.03
C ILE A 66 14.49 1.61 1.38
N GLY A 67 13.33 1.70 0.73
CA GLY A 67 12.87 2.93 0.08
C GLY A 67 12.71 4.08 1.07
N SER A 68 12.11 3.83 2.24
CA SER A 68 11.92 4.85 3.28
C SER A 68 13.23 5.39 3.86
N ARG A 69 14.28 4.57 3.89
CA ARG A 69 15.62 4.97 4.36
C ARG A 69 16.42 5.72 3.31
N TYR A 70 16.25 5.35 2.03
CA TYR A 70 16.87 6.03 0.90
C TYR A 70 16.28 7.43 0.68
N ALA A 71 14.96 7.57 0.88
CA ALA A 71 14.24 8.84 0.77
C ALA A 71 15.01 10.00 1.38
N VAL A 72 15.03 11.16 0.72
CA VAL A 72 15.71 12.36 1.23
C VAL A 72 14.75 13.48 1.68
N GLY A 73 13.50 13.44 1.24
CA GLY A 73 12.48 14.43 1.57
C GLY A 73 12.06 14.46 3.04
N ASP A 74 11.52 15.61 3.44
CA ASP A 74 11.02 15.86 4.80
C ASP A 74 9.73 15.09 5.08
N LEU A 75 8.91 14.92 4.03
CA LEU A 75 7.74 14.07 4.02
C LEU A 75 8.05 12.80 3.24
N ILE A 76 7.50 11.68 3.71
CA ILE A 76 7.56 10.41 2.99
C ILE A 76 6.16 9.87 2.79
N MET A 77 5.98 9.10 1.72
CA MET A 77 4.69 8.51 1.37
C MET A 77 4.92 7.16 0.70
N ASN A 78 4.32 6.09 1.24
CA ASN A 78 4.28 4.85 0.50
C ASN A 78 3.14 4.84 -0.54
N PHE A 79 3.31 4.05 -1.57
CA PHE A 79 2.29 3.76 -2.58
C PHE A 79 2.49 2.34 -3.14
N ALA A 80 1.57 1.85 -3.96
CA ALA A 80 1.75 0.61 -4.73
C ALA A 80 2.17 0.92 -6.17
N ASP A 81 3.03 0.10 -6.77
CA ASP A 81 3.60 0.39 -8.10
C ASP A 81 2.62 0.20 -9.28
N ASP A 82 1.38 -0.17 -8.96
CA ASP A 82 0.22 -0.22 -9.83
C ASP A 82 -0.81 0.88 -9.53
N GLU A 83 -0.46 1.94 -8.79
CA GLU A 83 -1.36 3.08 -8.54
C GLU A 83 -1.17 4.24 -9.50
N VAL A 84 -2.25 4.94 -9.85
CA VAL A 84 -2.22 6.25 -10.51
C VAL A 84 -2.89 7.30 -9.66
N PHE A 85 -2.32 8.50 -9.65
CA PHE A 85 -2.78 9.59 -8.81
C PHE A 85 -3.67 10.57 -9.56
N SER A 86 -4.54 11.25 -8.83
CA SER A 86 -5.28 12.40 -9.33
C SER A 86 -4.34 13.52 -9.76
N GLU A 87 -4.83 14.39 -10.65
CA GLU A 87 -4.12 15.63 -11.00
C GLU A 87 -3.81 16.44 -9.72
N HIS A 88 -2.61 17.02 -9.62
CA HIS A 88 -2.15 17.79 -8.45
C HIS A 88 -2.25 17.04 -7.11
N ALA A 89 -2.24 15.70 -7.09
CA ALA A 89 -2.41 14.93 -5.85
C ALA A 89 -1.41 15.31 -4.75
N LEU A 90 -0.12 15.48 -5.07
CA LEU A 90 0.91 15.81 -4.10
C LEU A 90 0.83 17.27 -3.65
N ASP A 91 0.50 18.20 -4.56
CA ASP A 91 0.24 19.60 -4.19
C ASP A 91 -0.92 19.68 -3.19
N ASN A 92 -2.03 19.00 -3.48
CA ASN A 92 -3.22 18.96 -2.63
C ASN A 92 -2.92 18.34 -1.26
N LEU A 93 -2.19 17.22 -1.24
CA LEU A 93 -1.77 16.58 0.01
C LEU A 93 -0.82 17.48 0.80
N TYR A 94 0.17 18.08 0.15
CA TYR A 94 1.15 18.95 0.82
C TYR A 94 0.47 20.17 1.46
N GLU A 95 -0.40 20.86 0.71
CA GLU A 95 -1.15 21.99 1.23
C GLU A 95 -2.05 21.61 2.40
N GLU A 96 -2.75 20.47 2.32
CA GLU A 96 -3.61 19.98 3.40
C GLU A 96 -2.78 19.60 4.64
N PHE A 97 -1.63 18.96 4.44
CA PHE A 97 -0.69 18.60 5.51
C PHE A 97 -0.19 19.85 6.26
N GLU A 98 0.27 20.86 5.52
CA GLU A 98 0.77 22.12 6.08
C GLU A 98 -0.35 22.94 6.75
N LYS A 99 -1.59 22.89 6.24
CA LYS A 99 -2.76 23.52 6.89
C LYS A 99 -3.12 22.83 8.21
N ILE A 100 -3.03 21.50 8.28
CA ILE A 100 -3.28 20.76 9.53
C ILE A 100 -2.17 21.02 10.55
N ASN A 101 -0.92 21.12 10.10
CA ASN A 101 0.25 21.45 10.90
C ASN A 101 0.39 20.57 12.17
N ASP A 102 0.31 19.25 12.00
CA ASP A 102 0.41 18.28 13.09
C ASP A 102 1.34 17.13 12.69
N ASP A 103 2.44 16.96 13.42
CA ASP A 103 3.46 15.93 13.15
C ASP A 103 2.98 14.50 13.39
N LYS A 104 1.83 14.32 14.03
CA LYS A 104 1.23 13.02 14.37
C LYS A 104 0.05 12.66 13.47
N ILE A 105 0.02 13.18 12.25
CA ILE A 105 -0.94 12.74 11.24
C ILE A 105 -0.29 11.83 10.21
N ILE A 106 -1.10 10.93 9.68
CA ILE A 106 -0.92 10.38 8.36
C ILE A 106 -2.01 10.99 7.47
N LEU A 107 -1.61 11.66 6.39
CA LEU A 107 -2.52 12.12 5.36
C LEU A 107 -2.54 11.09 4.22
N SER A 108 -3.74 10.66 3.83
CA SER A 108 -3.92 9.60 2.83
C SER A 108 -4.72 10.07 1.64
N CYS A 109 -4.41 9.54 0.46
CA CYS A 109 -5.28 9.61 -0.70
C CYS A 109 -6.61 8.90 -0.42
N ARG A 110 -7.68 9.33 -1.09
CA ARG A 110 -8.88 8.50 -1.25
C ARG A 110 -8.55 7.29 -2.12
N TYR A 111 -9.15 6.14 -1.81
CA TYR A 111 -8.94 4.90 -2.55
C TYR A 111 -9.98 4.72 -3.64
N ILE A 112 -9.54 4.73 -4.89
CA ILE A 112 -10.36 4.42 -6.05
C ILE A 112 -10.03 3.00 -6.53
N LEU A 113 -11.06 2.19 -6.74
CA LEU A 113 -10.92 0.86 -7.31
C LEU A 113 -11.94 0.68 -8.44
N ASN A 114 -11.46 0.46 -9.66
CA ASN A 114 -12.28 0.38 -10.87
C ASN A 114 -13.19 1.62 -11.06
N GLY A 115 -12.61 2.83 -10.92
CA GLY A 115 -13.34 4.09 -11.02
C GLY A 115 -14.36 4.36 -9.90
N LYS A 116 -14.48 3.50 -8.89
CA LYS A 116 -15.33 3.72 -7.73
C LYS A 116 -14.48 4.12 -6.53
N ASP A 117 -14.84 5.22 -5.89
CA ASP A 117 -14.31 5.57 -4.57
C ASP A 117 -14.82 4.59 -3.51
N ILE A 118 -13.89 3.89 -2.89
CA ILE A 118 -14.13 2.90 -1.84
C ILE A 118 -13.43 3.24 -0.52
N ALA A 119 -12.99 4.50 -0.37
CA ALA A 119 -12.28 4.93 0.84
C ALA A 119 -13.14 4.75 2.11
N ALA A 120 -14.46 4.92 2.00
CA ALA A 120 -15.38 4.76 3.11
C ALA A 120 -15.68 3.30 3.45
N GLU A 121 -15.52 2.37 2.50
CA GLU A 121 -15.80 0.96 2.70
C GLU A 121 -14.55 0.13 3.06
N ALA A 122 -13.37 0.54 2.58
CA ALA A 122 -12.12 -0.20 2.76
C ALA A 122 -11.15 0.48 3.74
N GLY A 123 -11.40 1.74 4.11
CA GLY A 123 -10.50 2.58 4.89
C GLY A 123 -10.55 2.36 6.40
N TYR A 124 -10.84 1.15 6.89
CA TYR A 124 -10.94 0.84 8.31
C TYR A 124 -10.10 -0.39 8.67
N PHE A 125 -9.51 -0.41 9.88
CA PHE A 125 -8.70 -1.54 10.36
C PHE A 125 -9.44 -2.88 10.22
N TRP A 126 -10.73 -2.86 10.58
CA TRP A 126 -11.69 -3.88 10.20
C TRP A 126 -12.62 -3.29 9.14
N ALA A 127 -12.44 -3.66 7.88
CA ALA A 127 -13.16 -3.09 6.75
C ALA A 127 -14.71 -3.10 6.90
N ASP A 128 -15.25 -4.12 7.56
CA ASP A 128 -16.67 -4.29 7.85
C ASP A 128 -17.12 -3.72 9.21
N ASP A 129 -16.27 -2.98 9.93
CA ASP A 129 -16.59 -2.37 11.22
C ASP A 129 -16.05 -0.93 11.33
N HIS A 130 -16.92 0.04 11.05
CA HIS A 130 -16.59 1.47 11.07
C HIS A 130 -16.34 2.04 12.47
N ASN A 131 -16.51 1.25 13.54
CA ASN A 131 -16.05 1.65 14.87
C ASN A 131 -14.53 1.46 15.03
N SER A 132 -13.91 0.67 14.16
CA SER A 132 -12.46 0.53 14.14
C SER A 132 -11.78 1.78 13.59
N PRO A 133 -10.49 2.02 13.87
CA PRO A 133 -9.76 3.18 13.37
C PRO A 133 -9.71 3.21 11.84
N ILE A 134 -9.72 4.43 11.29
CA ILE A 134 -9.45 4.67 9.87
C ILE A 134 -8.00 4.27 9.58
N VAL A 135 -7.79 3.55 8.48
CA VAL A 135 -6.45 3.18 7.98
C VAL A 135 -6.22 3.79 6.58
N PRO A 136 -4.97 4.15 6.26
CA PRO A 136 -4.65 4.86 5.03
C PRO A 136 -4.42 3.89 3.86
N LEU A 137 -4.71 4.36 2.64
CA LEU A 137 -4.18 3.75 1.42
C LEU A 137 -2.68 4.07 1.28
N THR A 138 -2.38 5.37 1.28
CA THR A 138 -1.03 5.95 1.22
C THR A 138 -0.69 6.67 2.52
N ASN A 139 0.55 6.57 3.01
CA ASN A 139 0.97 7.14 4.29
C ASN A 139 1.81 8.42 4.13
N LEU A 140 1.25 9.55 3.67
CA LEU A 140 2.00 10.81 3.70
C LEU A 140 2.18 11.27 5.16
N MET A 141 3.42 11.35 5.62
CA MET A 141 3.74 11.78 6.98
C MET A 141 5.14 12.36 7.08
N ARG A 142 5.46 13.04 8.19
CA ARG A 142 6.84 13.49 8.45
C ARG A 142 7.77 12.30 8.60
N LYS A 143 8.89 12.33 7.88
CA LYS A 143 9.96 11.34 7.98
C LYS A 143 10.53 11.22 9.40
N LYS A 144 10.60 12.33 10.13
CA LYS A 144 11.00 12.36 11.55
C LYS A 144 10.05 11.52 12.41
N THR A 145 8.74 11.61 12.18
CA THR A 145 7.74 10.81 12.89
C THR A 145 7.88 9.33 12.53
N TRP A 146 8.05 8.99 11.24
CA TRP A 146 8.31 7.62 10.80
C TRP A 146 9.52 6.98 11.51
N ARG A 147 10.64 7.72 11.59
CA ARG A 147 11.84 7.28 12.31
C ARG A 147 11.58 7.09 13.80
N LYS A 148 10.82 7.99 14.43
CA LYS A 148 10.49 7.93 15.86
C LYS A 148 9.66 6.68 16.21
N ILE A 149 8.74 6.27 15.33
CA ILE A 149 7.92 5.07 15.56
C ILE A 149 8.64 3.77 15.14
N GLY A 150 9.82 3.86 14.51
CA GLY A 150 10.70 2.72 14.24
C GLY A 150 10.59 2.10 12.85
N GLY A 151 9.95 2.75 11.87
CA GLY A 151 9.82 2.24 10.50
C GLY A 151 9.03 0.93 10.40
N VAL A 152 9.23 0.15 9.34
CA VAL A 152 8.53 -1.13 9.14
C VAL A 152 9.00 -2.18 10.13
N ASP A 153 8.06 -2.90 10.77
CA ASP A 153 8.42 -4.06 11.58
C ASP A 153 8.91 -5.21 10.67
N ARG A 154 10.11 -5.71 10.96
CA ARG A 154 10.80 -6.70 10.12
C ARG A 154 10.09 -8.04 10.02
N ASN A 155 9.04 -8.29 10.80
CA ASN A 155 8.28 -9.54 10.73
C ASN A 155 7.21 -9.53 9.62
N PHE A 156 6.78 -8.36 9.13
CA PHE A 156 5.88 -8.30 7.97
C PHE A 156 6.56 -8.83 6.72
N ILE A 157 5.80 -9.49 5.84
CA ILE A 157 6.31 -10.07 4.60
C ILE A 157 6.02 -9.15 3.42
N ALA A 158 4.76 -8.87 3.15
CA ALA A 158 4.34 -8.15 1.95
C ALA A 158 3.38 -6.98 2.21
N LEU A 159 2.34 -7.21 3.02
CA LEU A 159 1.19 -6.32 3.22
C LEU A 159 0.99 -6.00 4.69
N ASN A 160 -0.02 -5.19 5.01
CA ASN A 160 -0.47 -4.79 6.35
C ASN A 160 0.56 -4.08 7.24
N TRP A 161 1.82 -3.97 6.82
CA TRP A 161 2.83 -3.17 7.52
C TRP A 161 2.45 -1.69 7.57
N SER A 162 1.78 -1.17 6.54
CA SER A 162 1.26 0.20 6.48
C SER A 162 0.13 0.42 7.50
N LEU A 163 -0.70 -0.60 7.75
CA LEU A 163 -1.74 -0.57 8.78
C LEU A 163 -1.13 -0.56 10.18
N ASP A 164 -0.07 -1.34 10.42
CA ASP A 164 0.68 -1.28 11.69
C ASP A 164 1.32 0.08 11.94
N ILE A 165 1.84 0.74 10.90
CA ILE A 165 2.33 2.13 10.98
C ILE A 165 1.20 3.07 11.42
N ALA A 166 0.02 2.96 10.79
CA ALA A 166 -1.14 3.78 11.16
C ALA A 166 -1.57 3.57 12.62
N MET A 167 -1.62 2.32 13.08
CA MET A 167 -1.94 2.00 14.47
C MET A 167 -0.91 2.54 15.46
N ARG A 168 0.39 2.53 15.12
CA ARG A 168 1.43 3.17 15.93
C ARG A 168 1.31 4.69 15.99
N ILE A 169 0.75 5.32 14.95
CA ILE A 169 0.42 6.75 15.00
C ILE A 169 -0.73 7.00 15.96
N TYR A 170 -1.79 6.18 15.96
CA TYR A 170 -2.84 6.27 16.97
C TYR A 170 -2.32 6.06 18.39
N GLU A 171 -1.41 5.10 18.60
CA GLU A 171 -0.80 4.80 19.91
C GLU A 171 -0.09 6.03 20.53
N ILE A 172 0.51 6.90 19.72
CA ILE A 172 1.17 8.14 20.19
C ILE A 172 0.23 9.36 20.24
N GLY A 173 -1.08 9.13 20.14
CA GLY A 173 -2.14 10.14 20.15
C GLY A 173 -2.34 10.86 18.81
N GLY A 174 -1.88 10.25 17.71
CA GLY A 174 -2.07 10.74 16.35
C GLY A 174 -3.35 10.25 15.69
N ARG A 175 -3.49 10.51 14.38
CA ARG A 175 -4.66 10.10 13.59
C ARG A 175 -4.36 9.95 12.10
N VAL A 176 -5.20 9.18 11.41
CA VAL A 176 -5.23 9.16 9.94
C VAL A 176 -6.27 10.18 9.46
N VAL A 177 -5.91 10.96 8.44
CA VAL A 177 -6.80 11.89 7.74
C VAL A 177 -6.86 11.45 6.28
N VAL A 178 -8.06 11.28 5.75
CA VAL A 178 -8.28 10.99 4.32
C VAL A 178 -8.52 12.31 3.60
N SER A 179 -7.68 12.62 2.61
CA SER A 179 -7.79 13.85 1.84
C SER A 179 -9.12 13.93 1.11
N LYS A 180 -9.62 15.15 0.93
CA LYS A 180 -10.82 15.41 0.11
C LYS A 180 -10.48 15.62 -1.36
N ASN A 181 -9.25 16.02 -1.66
CA ASN A 181 -8.85 16.54 -2.97
C ASN A 181 -7.77 15.71 -3.68
N ALA A 182 -7.28 14.65 -3.04
CA ALA A 182 -6.31 13.73 -3.63
C ALA A 182 -6.83 12.29 -3.58
N TRP A 183 -6.70 11.59 -4.69
CA TRP A 183 -7.06 10.17 -4.78
C TRP A 183 -5.99 9.38 -5.52
N ALA A 184 -5.94 8.08 -5.25
CA ALA A 184 -5.12 7.12 -5.98
C ALA A 184 -6.01 5.95 -6.44
N GLU A 185 -5.85 5.54 -7.69
CA GLU A 185 -6.57 4.43 -8.31
C GLU A 185 -5.63 3.24 -8.52
N GLU A 186 -6.00 2.09 -7.99
CA GLU A 186 -5.32 0.82 -8.27
C GLU A 186 -5.63 0.38 -9.70
N LEU A 187 -4.58 0.27 -10.51
CA LEU A 187 -4.64 -0.28 -11.85
C LEU A 187 -4.72 -1.80 -11.75
N GLN A 188 -5.84 -2.37 -12.14
CA GLN A 188 -5.84 -3.80 -12.41
C GLN A 188 -5.06 -4.05 -13.71
N PRO A 189 -4.10 -5.00 -13.72
CA PRO A 189 -3.53 -5.50 -14.96
C PRO A 189 -4.70 -5.84 -15.89
N GLU A 190 -4.63 -5.43 -17.15
CA GLU A 190 -5.67 -5.78 -18.13
C GLU A 190 -5.73 -7.30 -18.25
N SER A 191 -6.58 -7.94 -17.45
CA SER A 191 -6.76 -9.38 -17.50
C SER A 191 -7.62 -9.72 -18.71
N GLY A 192 -6.96 -9.79 -19.87
CA GLY A 192 -7.43 -10.45 -21.08
C GLY A 192 -8.09 -9.55 -22.13
N PRO A 193 -8.11 -10.01 -23.40
CA PRO A 193 -8.51 -9.24 -24.59
C PRO A 193 -10.00 -8.89 -24.68
N TRP A 194 -10.76 -8.98 -23.58
CA TRP A 194 -12.23 -8.95 -23.57
C TRP A 194 -12.86 -7.77 -22.84
N LYS A 195 -12.09 -6.78 -22.37
CA LYS A 195 -12.66 -5.50 -21.88
C LYS A 195 -13.12 -4.57 -23.01
N ARG A 196 -12.62 -4.76 -24.24
CA ARG A 196 -13.25 -4.20 -25.45
C ARG A 196 -14.00 -5.31 -26.16
N LYS A 197 -15.30 -5.48 -25.91
CA LYS A 197 -16.15 -6.26 -26.82
C LYS A 197 -16.57 -5.32 -27.96
N PRO A 198 -16.09 -5.50 -29.21
CA PRO A 198 -16.76 -4.91 -30.35
C PRO A 198 -18.20 -5.41 -30.35
N GLU A 199 -19.19 -4.53 -30.54
CA GLU A 199 -20.62 -4.89 -30.47
C GLU A 199 -20.99 -6.08 -31.37
N ILE A 200 -20.23 -6.27 -32.45
CA ILE A 200 -20.34 -7.36 -33.43
C ILE A 200 -20.22 -8.75 -32.78
N ILE A 201 -19.35 -8.93 -31.77
CA ILE A 201 -19.12 -10.22 -31.12
C ILE A 201 -20.26 -10.60 -30.16
N LYS A 202 -20.98 -9.61 -29.59
CA LYS A 202 -22.18 -9.86 -28.79
C LYS A 202 -23.33 -10.42 -29.64
N GLY A 203 -23.40 -10.04 -30.92
CA GLY A 203 -24.38 -10.56 -31.88
C GLY A 203 -24.18 -12.04 -32.19
N ILE A 204 -22.96 -12.43 -32.59
CA ILE A 204 -22.64 -13.82 -32.99
C ILE A 204 -22.80 -14.83 -31.84
N LEU A 205 -22.45 -14.44 -30.61
CA LEU A 205 -22.57 -15.29 -29.42
C LEU A 205 -24.02 -15.44 -28.90
N ARG A 206 -24.95 -14.60 -29.37
CA ARG A 206 -26.39 -14.74 -29.10
C ARG A 206 -27.04 -15.79 -29.99
N THR A 207 -26.56 -15.93 -31.22
CA THR A 207 -27.15 -16.81 -32.25
C THR A 207 -26.72 -18.27 -32.12
N PHE A 208 -25.54 -18.56 -31.55
CA PHE A 208 -25.00 -19.93 -31.45
C PHE A 208 -24.61 -20.32 -30.00
N PRO A 209 -25.58 -20.73 -29.16
CA PRO A 209 -25.35 -21.04 -27.74
C PRO A 209 -24.41 -22.23 -27.49
N LEU A 210 -24.34 -23.18 -28.43
CA LEU A 210 -23.41 -24.32 -28.37
C LEU A 210 -21.95 -23.91 -28.59
N LEU A 211 -21.70 -23.04 -29.58
CA LEU A 211 -20.37 -22.49 -29.85
C LEU A 211 -19.87 -21.65 -28.67
N ARG A 212 -20.78 -20.88 -28.05
CA ARG A 212 -20.50 -20.13 -26.81
C ARG A 212 -20.10 -21.06 -25.66
N ARG A 213 -20.82 -22.17 -25.43
CA ARG A 213 -20.46 -23.15 -24.39
C ARG A 213 -19.11 -23.83 -24.67
N MET A 214 -18.82 -24.14 -25.93
CA MET A 214 -17.57 -24.77 -26.32
C MET A 214 -16.38 -23.83 -26.15
N LEU A 215 -16.49 -22.58 -26.61
CA LEU A 215 -15.44 -21.56 -26.43
C LEU A 215 -15.23 -21.20 -24.95
N ILE A 216 -16.28 -21.17 -24.14
CA ILE A 216 -16.16 -20.99 -22.67
C ILE A 216 -15.43 -22.17 -22.04
N LYS A 217 -15.73 -23.42 -22.43
CA LYS A 217 -15.03 -24.61 -21.90
C LYS A 217 -13.57 -24.63 -22.30
N ILE A 218 -13.26 -24.34 -23.57
CA ILE A 218 -11.90 -24.23 -24.09
C ILE A 218 -11.16 -23.12 -23.33
N TYR A 219 -11.76 -21.93 -23.20
CA TYR A 219 -11.19 -20.83 -22.44
C TYR A 219 -10.96 -21.18 -20.98
N LEU A 220 -11.92 -21.79 -20.27
CA LEU A 220 -11.73 -22.21 -18.87
C LEU A 220 -10.67 -23.30 -18.72
N PHE A 221 -10.53 -24.16 -19.73
CA PHE A 221 -9.49 -25.20 -19.77
C PHE A 221 -8.10 -24.59 -19.96
N PHE A 222 -7.96 -23.57 -20.81
CA PHE A 222 -6.68 -22.87 -21.06
C PHE A 222 -6.39 -21.72 -20.07
N LYS A 223 -7.40 -21.10 -19.44
CA LYS A 223 -7.27 -20.09 -18.37
C LYS A 223 -6.91 -20.73 -17.01
N LYS A 224 -6.64 -22.03 -17.00
CA LYS A 224 -5.86 -22.67 -15.94
C LYS A 224 -4.37 -22.30 -16.04
N GLU A 225 -4.03 -21.23 -16.76
CA GLU A 225 -2.82 -20.46 -16.52
C GLU A 225 -2.80 -20.02 -15.05
N LYS A 226 -1.69 -20.38 -14.41
CA LYS A 226 -1.22 -19.95 -13.09
C LYS A 226 -1.48 -18.45 -12.89
N THR A 227 -2.66 -18.06 -12.42
CA THR A 227 -2.79 -16.80 -11.70
C THR A 227 -2.00 -17.02 -10.43
N ASN A 228 -0.74 -16.58 -10.39
CA ASN A 228 -0.03 -16.46 -9.13
C ASN A 228 -0.99 -15.75 -8.16
N PRO A 229 -1.25 -16.32 -6.98
CA PRO A 229 -2.14 -15.68 -6.02
C PRO A 229 -1.66 -14.24 -5.81
N ARG A 230 -2.57 -13.26 -5.84
CA ARG A 230 -2.21 -11.87 -5.51
C ARG A 230 -1.51 -11.87 -4.15
N LEU A 231 -0.57 -10.93 -3.93
CA LEU A 231 0.14 -10.81 -2.64
C LEU A 231 -0.83 -10.77 -1.45
N PHE A 232 -2.01 -10.19 -1.62
CA PHE A 232 -3.08 -10.20 -0.61
C PHE A 232 -3.56 -11.61 -0.25
N MET A 233 -3.78 -12.48 -1.24
CA MET A 233 -4.20 -13.85 -1.00
C MET A 233 -3.08 -14.68 -0.39
N GLU A 234 -1.84 -14.49 -0.85
CA GLU A 234 -0.69 -15.29 -0.41
C GLU A 234 -0.20 -14.89 0.98
N PHE A 235 0.04 -13.61 1.20
CA PHE A 235 0.66 -13.09 2.42
C PHE A 235 -0.31 -12.28 3.27
N GLY A 236 -1.17 -11.46 2.66
CA GLY A 236 -2.12 -10.60 3.38
C GLY A 236 -3.06 -11.39 4.29
N ILE A 237 -3.76 -12.39 3.75
CA ILE A 237 -4.67 -13.25 4.52
C ILE A 237 -3.90 -14.29 5.35
N GLY A 238 -2.88 -14.90 4.75
CA GLY A 238 -2.24 -16.09 5.32
C GLY A 238 -1.16 -15.82 6.38
N SER A 239 -0.56 -14.63 6.42
CA SER A 239 0.58 -14.33 7.29
C SER A 239 0.49 -12.95 7.94
N ASP A 240 0.43 -11.90 7.14
CA ASP A 240 0.55 -10.52 7.61
C ASP A 240 -0.71 -10.05 8.36
N GLY A 241 -1.90 -10.48 7.95
CA GLY A 241 -3.17 -10.19 8.63
C GLY A 241 -3.22 -10.80 10.04
N PRO A 242 -3.03 -12.12 10.19
CA PRO A 242 -2.93 -12.75 11.52
C PRO A 242 -1.82 -12.15 12.39
N PHE A 243 -0.68 -11.77 11.79
CA PHE A 243 0.38 -11.08 12.50
C PHE A 243 -0.05 -9.69 12.98
N LEU A 244 -0.67 -8.87 12.12
CA LEU A 244 -1.23 -7.57 12.49
C LEU A 244 -2.25 -7.71 13.63
N GLU A 245 -3.15 -8.69 13.56
CA GLU A 245 -4.10 -8.94 14.65
C GLU A 245 -3.39 -9.29 15.95
N LYS A 246 -2.35 -10.14 15.93
CA LYS A 246 -1.57 -10.46 17.13
C LYS A 246 -0.94 -9.22 17.78
N LEU A 247 -0.64 -8.18 17.00
CA LEU A 247 -0.02 -6.96 17.50
C LEU A 247 -1.02 -5.98 18.14
N TRP A 248 -2.31 -6.07 17.81
CA TRP A 248 -3.29 -5.03 18.17
C TRP A 248 -4.60 -5.55 18.78
N VAL A 249 -4.91 -6.84 18.60
CA VAL A 249 -6.20 -7.42 18.95
C VAL A 249 -6.06 -8.41 20.10
N ILE A 250 -6.80 -8.15 21.17
CA ILE A 250 -6.93 -9.04 22.32
C ILE A 250 -8.10 -9.98 22.03
N LYS A 251 -7.82 -11.28 21.87
CA LYS A 251 -8.81 -12.31 21.51
C LYS A 251 -9.56 -12.91 22.71
N ASP A 252 -8.97 -12.83 23.90
CA ASP A 252 -9.57 -13.42 25.10
C ASP A 252 -10.65 -12.50 25.69
N ASN A 253 -11.73 -13.13 26.19
CA ASN A 253 -12.83 -12.50 26.93
C ASN A 253 -12.31 -11.88 28.24
N SER A 254 -11.61 -10.76 28.11
CA SER A 254 -11.25 -9.89 29.21
C SER A 254 -12.45 -8.98 29.48
N GLU A 255 -13.45 -9.55 30.15
CA GLU A 255 -14.38 -8.75 30.91
C GLU A 255 -13.51 -7.81 31.78
N ASN A 256 -13.70 -6.49 31.66
CA ASN A 256 -13.01 -5.42 32.40
C ASN A 256 -11.76 -4.75 31.77
N ILE A 257 -11.56 -4.74 30.44
CA ILE A 257 -10.60 -3.76 29.87
C ILE A 257 -11.20 -2.34 29.91
N PRO A 258 -10.51 -1.35 30.52
CA PRO A 258 -10.95 0.04 30.50
C PRO A 258 -11.15 0.60 29.08
N MET A 259 -12.28 1.30 28.85
CA MET A 259 -12.64 1.87 27.54
C MET A 259 -11.61 2.86 27.00
N ASP A 260 -10.88 3.54 27.88
CA ASP A 260 -9.83 4.49 27.49
C ASP A 260 -8.60 3.80 26.88
N LEU A 261 -8.42 2.49 27.08
CA LEU A 261 -7.31 1.69 26.55
C LEU A 261 -7.60 1.00 25.21
N ILE A 262 -8.83 1.10 24.70
CA ILE A 262 -9.26 0.38 23.49
C ILE A 262 -9.86 1.33 22.47
N HIS A 263 -9.71 1.00 21.19
CA HIS A 263 -10.39 1.69 20.10
C HIS A 263 -11.84 1.25 19.99
N CYS A 264 -12.05 -0.07 19.94
CA CYS A 264 -13.37 -0.68 19.80
C CYS A 264 -13.34 -2.15 20.25
N ALA A 265 -14.51 -2.72 20.49
CA ALA A 265 -14.70 -4.14 20.78
C ALA A 265 -15.67 -4.75 19.76
N ASN A 266 -15.37 -5.96 19.29
CA ASN A 266 -16.19 -6.70 18.35
C ASN A 266 -16.32 -8.14 18.83
N THR A 267 -17.56 -8.64 18.96
CA THR A 267 -17.85 -9.95 19.55
C THR A 267 -17.22 -11.13 18.81
N LYS A 268 -16.92 -10.99 17.52
CA LYS A 268 -16.30 -12.04 16.70
C LYS A 268 -14.80 -11.85 16.54
N LYS A 269 -14.33 -10.60 16.55
CA LYS A 269 -12.93 -10.27 16.22
C LYS A 269 -12.06 -10.02 17.44
N GLY A 270 -12.64 -9.69 18.59
CA GLY A 270 -11.93 -9.36 19.83
C GLY A 270 -11.94 -7.86 20.13
N ILE A 271 -11.01 -7.43 20.97
CA ILE A 271 -10.89 -6.05 21.44
C ILE A 271 -9.66 -5.41 20.77
N LEU A 272 -9.85 -4.30 20.07
CA LEU A 272 -8.77 -3.58 19.41
C LEU A 272 -8.12 -2.60 20.38
N SER A 273 -6.89 -2.89 20.79
CA SER A 273 -6.10 -2.12 21.75
C SER A 273 -5.59 -0.80 21.16
N LYS A 274 -5.54 0.27 21.98
CA LYS A 274 -4.83 1.51 21.64
C LYS A 274 -3.30 1.40 21.79
N LYS A 275 -2.82 0.34 22.43
CA LYS A 275 -1.39 0.04 22.60
C LYS A 275 -1.02 -1.21 21.83
N ARG A 276 0.15 -1.19 21.22
CA ARG A 276 0.69 -2.38 20.55
C ARG A 276 1.02 -3.44 21.59
N LEU A 277 0.59 -4.67 21.36
CA LEU A 277 0.69 -5.80 22.29
C LEU A 277 2.09 -6.44 22.30
N ALA A 278 2.96 -6.08 21.36
CA ALA A 278 4.33 -6.53 21.28
C ALA A 278 5.26 -5.38 20.84
N PRO A 279 6.55 -5.40 21.18
CA PRO A 279 7.51 -4.38 20.76
C PRO A 279 7.75 -4.41 19.25
N VAL A 280 8.04 -3.25 18.65
CA VAL A 280 8.43 -3.15 17.25
C VAL A 280 9.80 -3.80 17.07
N MET A 281 9.93 -4.66 16.07
CA MET A 281 11.20 -5.28 15.71
C MET A 281 11.77 -4.57 14.47
N PRO A 282 12.66 -3.57 14.61
CA PRO A 282 13.17 -2.81 13.48
C PRO A 282 14.12 -3.64 12.62
N PHE A 283 14.28 -3.25 11.35
CA PHE A 283 15.41 -3.70 10.54
C PHE A 283 16.71 -3.08 11.04
N GLU A 284 17.80 -3.82 11.00
CA GLU A 284 19.11 -3.29 11.40
C GLU A 284 19.64 -2.31 10.33
N ASP A 285 20.37 -1.28 10.76
CA ASP A 285 21.01 -0.31 9.84
C ASP A 285 22.13 -0.92 9.00
N LYS A 286 22.67 -2.05 9.46
CA LYS A 286 23.81 -2.68 8.84
C LYS A 286 23.39 -3.31 7.51
N HIS A 287 23.88 -2.68 6.45
CA HIS A 287 23.75 -3.11 5.07
C HIS A 287 22.35 -3.00 4.44
N ILE A 288 21.37 -2.33 5.04
CA ILE A 288 20.04 -2.27 4.40
C ILE A 288 20.04 -1.69 2.98
N LEU A 289 20.98 -0.79 2.66
CA LEU A 289 21.20 -0.22 1.33
C LEU A 289 22.32 -0.91 0.52
N THR A 290 23.01 -1.91 1.09
CA THR A 290 24.21 -2.55 0.46
C THR A 290 24.22 -4.08 0.46
N VAL A 291 23.57 -4.75 1.43
CA VAL A 291 23.41 -6.20 1.65
C VAL A 291 22.14 -6.48 2.48
N SER A 292 21.11 -7.12 1.92
CA SER A 292 19.92 -7.44 2.70
C SER A 292 20.08 -8.61 3.67
N GLN A 293 19.22 -8.66 4.69
CA GLN A 293 19.35 -9.54 5.85
C GLN A 293 18.30 -10.67 5.83
N GLY A 294 18.72 -11.95 5.89
CA GLY A 294 17.88 -13.14 5.63
C GLY A 294 17.38 -14.02 6.81
N PRO A 295 16.29 -14.85 6.71
CA PRO A 295 16.14 -16.25 6.15
C PRO A 295 15.17 -16.49 5.01
N LYS A 296 14.12 -15.67 4.90
CA LYS A 296 13.00 -15.88 3.99
C LYS A 296 12.69 -14.52 3.36
N GLY A 297 13.70 -14.12 2.57
CA GLY A 297 14.22 -12.77 2.39
C GLY A 297 15.75 -12.77 2.52
N ARG A 298 16.46 -13.88 2.19
CA ARG A 298 17.91 -13.95 2.40
C ARG A 298 18.71 -13.32 1.30
N TRP A 299 19.73 -12.57 1.70
CA TRP A 299 21.02 -12.59 1.04
C TRP A 299 21.91 -13.59 1.78
N LYS A 300 22.61 -14.43 1.01
CA LYS A 300 23.41 -15.60 1.43
C LYS A 300 22.69 -16.61 2.34
#